data_AF-A0A9X5C8B6-F1
#
_entry.id   AF-A0A9X5C8B6-F1
#
_cell.length_a   1.000
_cell.length_b   1.000
_cell.length_c   1.000
_cell.angle_alpha   90.00
_cell.angle_beta   90.00
_cell.angle_gamma   90.00
#
_symmetry.space_group_name_H-M   'P 1'
#
loop_
_entity.id
_entity.type
_entity.pdbx_description
1 polymer ?
#
loop_
_entity_poly.entity_id
_entity_poly.type
_entity_poly.pdbx_seq_one_letter_code
_entity_poly.pdbx_strand_id
1 'polypeptide(L)' 'SDNRSLGELFLYFSDEMSDITWIQAFRMLLQMFRTILNNNTELSDDKIDELVDTFMNTLPALLKAQLQAA' A
#
# COMPACT_ATOMS: atom_id res chain seq x y z
N SER A 1 37.80 -0.16 4.43
CA SER A 1 36.48 0.29 4.01
C SER A 1 36.13 -0.48 2.75
N ASP A 2 35.29 -1.51 2.86
CA ASP A 2 34.97 -2.37 1.72
C ASP A 2 33.84 -1.72 0.90
N ASN A 3 34.19 -1.17 -0.26
CA ASN A 3 33.23 -0.57 -1.19
C ASN A 3 32.12 -1.54 -1.61
N ARG A 4 32.34 -2.85 -1.51
CA ARG A 4 31.33 -3.87 -1.84
C ARG A 4 30.17 -3.85 -0.84
N SER A 5 30.46 -3.70 0.44
CA SER A 5 29.46 -3.63 1.52
C SER A 5 28.59 -2.37 1.43
N LEU A 6 29.17 -1.24 1.01
CA LEU A 6 28.41 0.00 0.81
C LEU A 6 27.50 -0.07 -0.44
N GLY A 7 27.94 -0.74 -1.50
CA GLY A 7 27.12 -0.97 -2.70
C GLY A 7 25.91 -1.87 -2.43
N GLU A 8 26.10 -2.95 -1.67
CA GLU A 8 25.00 -3.83 -1.26
C GLU A 8 23.99 -3.11 -0.36
N LEU A 9 24.46 -2.29 0.58
CA LEU A 9 23.60 -1.50 1.45
C LEU A 9 22.79 -0.46 0.66
N PHE A 10 23.40 0.19 -0.33
CA PHE A 10 22.72 1.15 -1.20
C PHE A 10 21.62 0.48 -2.05
N LEU A 11 21.89 -0.70 -2.62
CA LEU A 11 20.90 -1.45 -3.39
C LEU A 11 19.74 -1.92 -2.50
N TYR A 12 20.04 -2.41 -1.30
CA TYR A 12 19.02 -2.79 -0.32
C TYR A 12 18.10 -1.61 0.04
N PHE A 13 18.67 -0.43 0.34
CA PHE A 13 17.86 0.76 0.60
C PHE A 13 17.08 1.23 -0.63
N SER A 14 17.63 1.08 -1.84
CA SER A 14 16.93 1.43 -3.08
C SER A 14 15.68 0.58 -3.29
N ASP A 15 15.77 -0.73 -3.06
CA ASP A 15 14.62 -1.63 -3.17
C ASP A 15 13.59 -1.35 -2.07
N GLU A 16 14.03 -1.18 -0.82
CA GLU A 16 13.14 -0.83 0.31
C GLU A 16 12.42 0.52 0.10
N MET A 17 13.12 1.53 -0.42
CA MET A 17 12.52 2.82 -0.78
C MET A 17 11.50 2.69 -1.92
N SER A 18 11.76 1.82 -2.89
CA SER A 18 10.82 1.51 -3.97
C SER A 18 9.55 0.84 -3.42
N ASP A 19 9.70 -0.10 -2.50
CA ASP A 19 8.57 -0.77 -1.83
C ASP A 19 7.74 0.21 -0.99
N ILE A 20 8.39 1.08 -0.20
CA ILE A 20 7.70 2.15 0.55
C ILE A 20 6.92 3.07 -0.40
N THR A 21 7.53 3.46 -1.52
CA THR A 21 6.90 4.34 -2.53
C THR A 21 5.70 3.66 -3.18
N TRP A 22 5.79 2.36 -3.48
CA TRP A 22 4.69 1.57 -4.02
C TRP A 22 3.52 1.48 -3.03
N ILE A 23 3.79 1.21 -1.75
CA ILE A 23 2.75 1.13 -0.71
C ILE A 23 2.10 2.51 -0.52
N GLN A 24 2.86 3.59 -0.54
CA GLN A 24 2.31 4.94 -0.49
C GLN A 24 1.40 5.25 -1.69
N ALA A 25 1.84 4.93 -2.91
CA ALA A 25 1.03 5.12 -4.11
C ALA A 25 -0.27 4.29 -4.04
N PHE A 26 -0.19 3.05 -3.55
CA PHE A 26 -1.36 2.20 -3.35
C PHE A 26 -2.34 2.80 -2.32
N ARG A 27 -1.83 3.30 -1.18
CA ARG A 27 -2.67 3.98 -0.17
C ARG A 27 -3.34 5.23 -0.73
N MET A 28 -2.64 6.02 -1.54
CA MET A 28 -3.23 7.19 -2.21
C MET A 28 -4.36 6.81 -3.15
N LEU A 29 -4.18 5.75 -3.95
CA LEU A 29 -5.23 5.24 -4.85
C LEU A 29 -6.46 4.75 -4.07
N LEU A 30 -6.26 4.03 -2.97
CA LEU A 30 -7.36 3.59 -2.10
C LEU A 30 -8.12 4.77 -1.49
N GLN A 31 -7.40 5.80 -1.03
CA GLN A 31 -8.02 7.00 -0.47
C GLN A 31 -8.80 7.80 -1.52
N MET A 32 -8.28 7.89 -2.75
CA MET A 32 -9.02 8.49 -3.86
C MET A 32 -10.28 7.68 -4.18
N PHE A 33 -10.19 6.35 -4.19
CA PHE A 33 -11.34 5.48 -4.42
C PHE A 33 -12.41 5.65 -3.33
N ARG A 34 -12.03 5.70 -2.06
CA ARG A 34 -12.92 6.02 -0.92
C ARG A 34 -13.62 7.36 -1.13
N THR A 35 -12.89 8.38 -1.57
CA THR A 35 -13.43 9.72 -1.84
C THR A 35 -14.43 9.71 -3.00
N ILE A 36 -14.16 8.94 -4.06
CA ILE A 36 -15.10 8.75 -5.17
C ILE A 36 -16.38 8.08 -4.67
N LEU A 37 -16.29 7.02 -3.86
CA LEU A 37 -17.47 6.37 -3.29
C LEU A 37 -18.29 7.34 -2.42
N ASN A 38 -17.64 8.07 -1.52
CA ASN A 38 -18.31 9.06 -0.67
C ASN A 38 -19.02 10.17 -1.48
N ASN A 39 -18.41 10.63 -2.57
CA ASN A 39 -18.95 11.74 -3.35
C ASN A 39 -20.03 11.31 -4.36
N ASN A 40 -20.01 10.06 -4.81
CA ASN A 40 -20.87 9.59 -5.93
C ASN A 40 -21.92 8.57 -5.49
N THR A 41 -21.94 8.18 -4.22
CA THR A 41 -22.91 7.21 -3.67
C THR A 41 -23.51 7.73 -2.37
N GLU A 42 -24.68 7.22 -1.99
CA GLU A 42 -25.33 7.55 -0.70
C GLU A 42 -24.92 6.56 0.40
N LEU A 43 -23.73 5.96 0.29
CA LEU A 43 -23.22 5.03 1.30
C LEU A 43 -22.76 5.80 2.55
N SER A 44 -23.00 5.23 3.72
CA SER A 44 -22.40 5.73 4.96
C SER A 44 -20.89 5.43 4.99
N ASP A 45 -20.14 6.24 5.73
CA ASP A 45 -18.70 6.01 5.97
C ASP A 45 -18.45 4.58 6.50
N ASP A 46 -19.27 4.09 7.44
CA ASP A 46 -19.19 2.72 7.97
C ASP A 46 -19.29 1.66 6.87
N LYS A 47 -20.18 1.87 5.88
CA LYS A 47 -20.35 0.91 4.79
C LYS A 47 -19.19 0.94 3.82
N ILE A 48 -18.61 2.12 3.61
CA ILE A 48 -17.42 2.28 2.79
C ILE A 48 -16.21 1.63 3.47
N ASP A 49 -16.06 1.77 4.78
CA ASP A 49 -14.99 1.13 5.53
C ASP A 49 -15.14 -0.40 5.50
N GLU A 50 -16.36 -0.94 5.64
CA GLU A 50 -16.63 -2.37 5.46
C GLU A 50 -16.24 -2.87 4.04
N LEU A 51 -16.52 -2.07 3.00
CA LEU A 51 -16.14 -2.41 1.62
C LEU A 51 -14.63 -2.39 1.42
N VAL A 52 -13.94 -1.39 1.98
CA VAL A 52 -12.46 -1.29 1.94
C VAL A 52 -11.83 -2.48 2.68
N ASP A 53 -12.33 -2.83 3.87
CA ASP A 53 -11.86 -3.97 4.63
C ASP A 53 -12.12 -5.29 3.90
N THR A 54 -13.30 -5.45 3.32
CA THR A 54 -13.64 -6.62 2.50
C THR A 54 -12.69 -6.73 1.31
N PHE A 55 -12.44 -5.63 0.60
CA PHE A 55 -11.48 -5.58 -0.49
C PHE A 55 -10.09 -6.04 -0.04
N MET A 56 -9.57 -5.44 1.04
CA MET A 56 -8.26 -5.82 1.62
C MET A 56 -8.22 -7.29 2.00
N ASN A 57 -9.32 -7.84 2.54
CA ASN A 57 -9.45 -9.25 2.90
C ASN A 57 -9.56 -10.19 1.69
N THR A 58 -9.93 -9.72 0.51
CA THR A 58 -9.93 -10.54 -0.72
C THR A 58 -8.59 -10.57 -1.44
N LEU A 59 -7.65 -9.69 -1.08
CA LEU A 59 -6.34 -9.67 -1.70
C LEU A 59 -5.59 -11.01 -1.51
N PRO A 60 -4.86 -11.48 -2.53
CA PRO A 60 -3.95 -12.61 -2.41
C PRO A 60 -2.96 -12.44 -1.24
N ALA A 61 -2.60 -13.55 -0.58
CA ALA A 61 -1.74 -13.54 0.60
C ALA A 61 -0.39 -12.82 0.37
N LEU A 62 0.19 -12.94 -0.83
CA LEU A 62 1.42 -12.24 -1.20
C LEU A 62 1.25 -10.72 -1.15
N LEU A 63 0.16 -10.20 -1.72
CA LEU A 63 -0.13 -8.76 -1.74
C LEU A 63 -0.46 -8.24 -0.34
N LYS A 64 -1.18 -9.02 0.48
CA LYS A 64 -1.42 -8.68 1.89
C LYS A 64 -0.12 -8.59 2.68
N ALA A 65 0.79 -9.55 2.50
CA ALA A 65 2.08 -9.56 3.19
C ALA A 65 2.92 -8.33 2.80
N GLN A 66 2.94 -7.96 1.52
CA GLN A 66 3.63 -6.75 1.05
C GLN A 66 3.03 -5.46 1.63
N LEU A 67 1.70 -5.40 1.77
CA LEU A 67 1.03 -4.22 2.35
C LEU A 67 1.18 -4.13 3.89
N GLN A 68 1.45 -5.24 4.58
CA GLN A 68 1.63 -5.31 6.03
C GLN A 68 3.08 -5.14 6.48
N ALA A 69 4.05 -5.33 5.57
CA ALA A 69 5.48 -5.32 5.90
C ALA A 69 6.12 -3.93 5.98
N ALA A 70 5.35 -2.84 5.81
CA ALA A 70 5.83 -1.45 5.86
C ALA A 70 5.35 -0.65 7.06
#